data_AF-A0A524IZI5-F1
#
_entry.id   AF-A0A524IZI5-F1
#
_cell.length_a   1.000
_cell.length_b   1.000
_cell.length_c   1.000
_cell.angle_alpha   90.00
_cell.angle_beta   90.00
_cell.angle_gamma   90.00
#
_symmetry.space_group_name_H-M   'P 1'
#
loop_
_entity.id
_entity.type
_entity.pdbx_description
1 polymer ?
#
loop_
_entity_poly.entity_id
_entity_poly.type
_entity_poly.pdbx_seq_one_letter_code
_entity_poly.pdbx_strand_id
1 'polypeptide(L)'
;MNRRVRRSVVVLGVAASLLLGLTSIRVAADLAAAAAPPPAPPISLQTLKDQLTAEQDRAAGLQQQLEDLLDVTDQLTAVLDATQVQVADDGLTAAELQDRLKAAKSKLAVVNGLLEKAKARLAALGAATAGLSAGGGSSGKGGGGGGGSAAATATPKPPATGFSLSLTLAGGGVKATWSTCSVSNFYGYALVRSTDREIHYPPEDKDTLVTQISSNGTTTYTDGAAPSGTPTYRLYCLTRAGGETRVGTTTSSVQITVP
;
A
#
# COMPACT_ATOMS: atom_id res chain seq x y z
N MET A 1 9.69 -26.97 9.36
CA MET A 1 8.87 -27.52 10.47
C MET A 1 7.42 -27.13 10.24
N ASN A 2 6.56 -28.09 9.87
CA ASN A 2 5.24 -27.83 9.31
C ASN A 2 4.32 -27.11 10.32
N ARG A 3 3.64 -26.05 9.86
CA ARG A 3 2.69 -25.23 10.65
C ARG A 3 1.63 -26.07 11.37
N ARG A 4 1.22 -27.20 10.78
CA ARG A 4 0.29 -28.16 11.37
C ARG A 4 0.85 -28.87 12.61
N VAL A 5 2.14 -29.23 12.60
CA VAL A 5 2.81 -29.91 13.72
C VAL A 5 2.90 -29.00 14.94
N ARG A 6 3.19 -27.70 14.74
CA ARG A 6 3.22 -26.73 15.83
C ARG A 6 1.85 -26.52 16.47
N ARG A 7 0.78 -26.46 15.67
CA ARG A 7 -0.60 -26.32 16.18
C ARG A 7 -1.03 -27.52 17.02
N SER A 8 -0.74 -28.74 16.56
CA SER A 8 -1.08 -29.95 17.32
C SER A 8 -0.35 -30.04 18.67
N VAL A 9 0.91 -29.57 18.75
CA VAL A 9 1.67 -29.55 20.00
C VAL A 9 1.07 -28.57 21.01
N VAL A 10 0.66 -27.38 20.56
CA VAL A 10 0.06 -26.36 21.46
C VAL A 10 -1.29 -26.84 21.98
N VAL A 11 -2.14 -27.42 21.13
CA VAL A 11 -3.46 -27.93 21.55
C VAL A 11 -3.33 -29.07 22.56
N LEU A 12 -2.39 -30.00 22.34
CA LEU A 12 -2.10 -31.07 23.30
C LEU A 12 -1.58 -30.54 24.64
N GLY A 13 -0.74 -29.51 24.61
CA GLY A 13 -0.24 -28.87 25.83
C GLY A 13 -1.36 -28.24 26.66
N VAL A 14 -2.30 -27.54 26.01
CA VAL A 14 -3.46 -26.92 26.68
C VAL A 14 -4.42 -27.99 27.22
N ALA A 15 -4.66 -29.06 26.48
CA ALA A 15 -5.51 -30.15 26.96
C ALA A 15 -4.89 -30.86 28.19
N ALA A 16 -3.57 -31.05 28.19
CA ALA A 16 -2.86 -31.66 29.32
C ALA A 16 -2.89 -30.77 30.57
N SER A 17 -2.75 -29.45 30.44
CA SER A 17 -2.81 -28.54 31.58
C SER A 17 -4.22 -28.47 32.20
N LEU A 18 -5.27 -28.56 31.39
CA LEU A 18 -6.66 -28.63 31.86
C LEU A 18 -6.95 -29.91 32.66
N LEU A 19 -6.44 -31.05 32.20
CA LEU A 19 -6.61 -32.33 32.91
C LEU A 19 -5.88 -32.33 34.26
N LEU A 20 -4.67 -31.77 34.32
CA LEU A 20 -3.92 -31.59 35.56
C LEU A 20 -4.70 -30.70 36.55
N GLY A 21 -5.30 -29.61 36.08
CA GLY A 21 -6.16 -28.75 36.90
C GLY A 21 -7.40 -29.46 37.46
N LEU A 22 -8.03 -30.34 36.69
CA LEU A 22 -9.18 -31.13 37.16
C LEU A 22 -8.81 -32.12 38.27
N THR A 23 -7.60 -32.69 38.21
CA THR A 23 -7.15 -33.65 39.24
C THR A 23 -6.78 -32.99 40.57
N SER A 24 -6.18 -31.80 40.56
CA SER A 24 -5.84 -31.08 41.78
C SER A 24 -7.08 -30.65 42.57
N ILE A 25 -8.19 -30.34 41.88
CA ILE A 25 -9.48 -29.99 42.50
C ILE A 25 -10.06 -31.15 43.30
N ARG A 26 -10.00 -32.39 42.79
CA ARG A 26 -10.54 -33.56 43.52
C ARG A 26 -9.76 -33.89 44.78
N VAL A 27 -8.43 -33.80 44.73
CA VAL A 27 -7.57 -34.05 45.88
C VAL A 27 -7.78 -33.00 46.98
N ALA A 28 -7.97 -31.73 46.60
CA ALA A 28 -8.31 -30.67 47.54
C ALA A 28 -9.69 -30.88 48.18
N ALA A 29 -10.66 -31.40 47.43
CA ALA A 29 -12.00 -31.70 47.94
C ALA A 29 -11.99 -32.82 49.01
N ASP A 30 -11.23 -33.90 48.78
CA ASP A 30 -11.10 -34.99 49.76
C ASP A 30 -10.38 -34.54 51.05
N LEU A 31 -9.36 -33.70 50.92
CA LEU A 31 -8.65 -33.12 52.07
C LEU A 31 -9.51 -32.14 52.87
N ALA A 32 -10.40 -31.38 52.21
CA ALA A 32 -11.34 -30.48 52.88
C ALA A 32 -12.45 -31.24 53.62
N ALA A 33 -12.90 -32.38 53.09
CA ALA A 33 -13.91 -33.21 53.74
C ALA A 33 -13.42 -33.85 55.05
N ALA A 34 -12.13 -34.20 55.13
CA ALA A 34 -11.54 -34.82 56.32
C ALA A 34 -11.29 -33.84 57.49
N ALA A 35 -11.27 -32.53 57.22
CA ALA A 35 -10.96 -31.49 58.21
C ALA A 35 -12.20 -30.72 58.71
N ALA A 36 -13.41 -31.27 58.51
CA ALA A 36 -14.66 -30.56 58.75
C ALA A 36 -14.79 -30.04 60.21
N PRO A 37 -14.86 -28.71 60.41
CA PRO A 37 -15.15 -28.11 61.71
C PRO A 37 -16.54 -28.49 62.23
N PRO A 38 -16.81 -28.38 63.55
CA PRO A 38 -18.15 -28.61 64.10
C PRO A 38 -19.22 -27.77 63.38
N PRO A 39 -20.47 -28.24 63.33
CA PRO A 39 -21.54 -27.60 62.59
C PRO A 39 -21.68 -26.14 63.05
N ALA A 40 -21.44 -25.22 62.13
CA ALA A 40 -21.58 -23.80 62.38
C ALA A 40 -23.00 -23.50 62.88
N PRO A 41 -23.17 -22.51 63.78
CA PRO A 41 -24.50 -22.08 64.20
C PRO A 41 -25.37 -21.76 62.97
N PRO A 42 -26.69 -21.98 63.03
CA PRO A 42 -27.57 -21.78 61.89
C PRO A 42 -27.41 -20.35 61.37
N ILE A 43 -26.98 -20.24 60.12
CA ILE A 43 -26.84 -18.97 59.42
C ILE A 43 -28.24 -18.36 59.32
N SER A 44 -28.38 -17.08 59.66
CA SER A 44 -29.68 -16.42 59.56
C SER A 44 -30.13 -16.36 58.08
N LEU A 45 -31.43 -16.44 57.83
CA LEU A 45 -32.00 -16.30 56.49
C LEU A 45 -31.60 -14.96 55.83
N GLN A 46 -31.41 -13.93 56.65
CA GLN A 46 -30.91 -12.63 56.19
C GLN A 46 -29.49 -12.74 55.63
N THR A 47 -28.59 -13.43 56.32
CA THR A 47 -27.22 -13.67 55.85
C THR A 47 -27.19 -14.43 54.52
N LEU A 48 -28.04 -15.43 54.35
CA LEU A 48 -28.14 -16.17 53.08
C LEU A 48 -28.62 -15.27 51.93
N LYS A 49 -29.58 -14.37 52.20
CA LYS A 49 -30.07 -13.41 51.22
C LYS A 49 -29.00 -12.38 50.82
N ASP A 50 -28.23 -11.90 51.78
CA ASP A 50 -27.14 -10.96 51.53
C ASP A 50 -26.02 -11.63 50.71
N GLN A 51 -25.66 -12.88 51.03
CA GLN A 51 -24.70 -13.68 50.27
C GLN A 51 -25.17 -13.96 48.83
N LEU A 52 -26.45 -14.31 48.65
CA LEU A 52 -26.99 -14.55 47.32
C LEU A 52 -26.92 -13.28 46.45
N THR A 53 -27.27 -12.12 47.02
CA THR A 53 -27.16 -10.83 46.33
C THR A 53 -25.71 -10.54 45.95
N ALA A 54 -24.76 -10.73 46.87
CA ALA A 54 -23.35 -10.50 46.60
C ALA A 54 -22.78 -11.43 45.50
N GLU A 55 -23.20 -12.70 45.45
CA GLU A 55 -22.80 -13.61 44.37
C GLU A 55 -23.46 -13.25 43.03
N GLN A 56 -24.70 -12.76 43.03
CA GLN A 56 -25.34 -12.24 41.81
C GLN A 56 -24.60 -11.03 41.26
N ASP A 57 -24.21 -10.08 42.12
CA ASP A 57 -23.43 -8.90 41.72
C ASP A 57 -22.05 -9.30 41.18
N ARG A 58 -21.37 -10.26 41.84
CA ARG A 58 -20.09 -10.79 41.37
C ARG A 58 -20.23 -11.47 40.01
N ALA A 59 -21.28 -12.27 39.80
CA ALA A 59 -21.54 -12.94 38.54
C ALA A 59 -21.80 -11.94 37.40
N ALA A 60 -22.56 -10.87 37.67
CA ALA A 60 -22.76 -9.78 36.71
C ALA A 60 -21.43 -9.08 36.34
N GLY A 61 -20.56 -8.83 37.33
CA GLY A 61 -19.23 -8.28 37.09
C GLY A 61 -18.34 -9.17 36.24
N LEU A 62 -18.37 -10.49 36.47
CA LEU A 62 -17.62 -11.45 35.64
C LEU A 62 -18.19 -11.56 34.22
N GLN A 63 -19.50 -11.45 34.05
CA GLN A 63 -20.13 -11.44 32.72
C GLN A 63 -19.69 -10.20 31.92
N GLN A 64 -19.64 -9.03 32.56
CA GLN A 64 -19.13 -7.81 31.92
C GLN A 64 -17.66 -7.99 31.50
N GLN A 65 -16.82 -8.55 32.37
CA GLN A 65 -15.41 -8.81 32.04
C GLN A 65 -15.25 -9.76 30.84
N LEU A 66 -16.13 -10.75 30.69
CA LEU A 66 -16.12 -11.64 29.53
C LEU A 66 -16.52 -10.91 28.23
N GLU A 67 -17.51 -10.02 28.30
CA GLU A 67 -17.92 -9.21 27.15
C GLU A 67 -16.81 -8.24 26.72
N ASP A 68 -16.15 -7.57 27.68
CA ASP A 68 -15.00 -6.71 27.42
C ASP A 68 -13.82 -7.50 26.80
N LEU A 69 -13.56 -8.73 27.25
CA LEU A 69 -12.50 -9.59 26.68
C LEU A 69 -12.83 -10.07 25.26
N LEU A 70 -14.12 -10.29 24.95
CA LEU A 70 -14.57 -10.62 23.60
C LEU A 70 -14.37 -9.43 22.66
N ASP A 71 -14.72 -8.23 23.09
CA ASP A 71 -14.50 -7.00 22.30
C ASP A 71 -13.01 -6.77 22.03
N VAL A 72 -12.15 -6.93 23.05
CA VAL A 72 -10.69 -6.87 22.86
C VAL A 72 -10.20 -7.92 21.87
N THR A 73 -10.77 -9.13 21.86
CA THR A 73 -10.40 -10.19 20.93
C THR A 73 -10.79 -9.85 19.49
N ASP A 74 -11.96 -9.25 19.29
CA ASP A 74 -12.44 -8.81 17.98
C ASP A 74 -11.59 -7.65 17.46
N GLN A 75 -11.24 -6.68 18.32
CA GLN A 75 -10.32 -5.59 17.98
C GLN A 75 -8.95 -6.13 17.58
N LEU A 76 -8.39 -7.09 18.33
CA LEU A 76 -7.08 -7.67 18.04
C LEU A 76 -7.10 -8.43 16.69
N THR A 77 -8.21 -9.11 16.38
CA THR A 77 -8.40 -9.82 15.11
C THR A 77 -8.45 -8.84 13.94
N ALA A 78 -9.20 -7.74 14.07
CA ALA A 78 -9.28 -6.69 13.06
C ALA A 78 -7.92 -6.02 12.81
N VAL A 79 -7.15 -5.75 13.86
CA VAL A 79 -5.78 -5.21 13.75
C VAL A 79 -4.84 -6.20 13.05
N LEU A 80 -4.96 -7.50 13.35
CA LEU A 80 -4.14 -8.54 12.73
C LEU A 80 -4.40 -8.63 11.21
N ASP A 81 -5.67 -8.59 10.81
CA ASP A 81 -6.08 -8.61 9.40
C ASP A 81 -5.58 -7.37 8.66
N ALA A 82 -5.72 -6.18 9.25
CA ALA A 82 -5.20 -4.93 8.68
C ALA A 82 -3.66 -4.99 8.50
N THR A 83 -2.96 -5.51 9.50
CA THR A 83 -1.49 -5.68 9.44
C THR A 83 -1.08 -6.68 8.37
N GLN A 84 -1.84 -7.78 8.18
CA GLN A 84 -1.57 -8.77 7.15
C GLN A 84 -1.73 -8.17 5.74
N VAL A 85 -2.73 -7.32 5.52
CA VAL A 85 -2.90 -6.58 4.26
C VAL A 85 -1.70 -5.65 4.03
N GLN A 86 -1.31 -4.88 5.06
CA GLN A 86 -0.17 -3.96 4.95
C GLN A 86 1.15 -4.66 4.61
N VAL A 87 1.45 -5.81 5.24
CA VAL A 87 2.65 -6.60 4.94
C VAL A 87 2.64 -7.13 3.49
N ALA A 88 1.47 -7.47 2.95
CA ALA A 88 1.36 -7.90 1.56
C ALA A 88 1.65 -6.74 0.59
N ASP A 89 1.15 -5.54 0.87
CA ASP A 89 1.38 -4.34 0.07
C ASP A 89 2.85 -3.88 0.13
N ASP A 90 3.47 -3.93 1.31
CA ASP A 90 4.91 -3.66 1.47
C ASP A 90 5.76 -4.66 0.68
N GLY A 91 5.35 -5.93 0.66
CA GLY A 91 6.00 -6.97 -0.15
C GLY A 91 5.94 -6.71 -1.65
N LEU A 92 4.80 -6.22 -2.16
CA LEU A 92 4.65 -5.80 -3.55
C LEU A 92 5.57 -4.60 -3.87
N THR A 93 5.62 -3.62 -2.96
CA THR A 93 6.46 -2.42 -3.11
C THR A 93 7.95 -2.75 -3.17
N ALA A 94 8.42 -3.68 -2.33
CA ALA A 94 9.81 -4.12 -2.34
C ALA A 94 10.22 -4.78 -3.67
N ALA A 95 9.34 -5.59 -4.27
CA ALA A 95 9.58 -6.20 -5.57
C ALA A 95 9.67 -5.12 -6.68
N GLU A 96 8.76 -4.14 -6.68
CA GLU A 96 8.81 -3.04 -7.64
C GLU A 96 10.09 -2.21 -7.53
N LEU A 97 10.57 -1.95 -6.32
CA LEU A 97 11.85 -1.25 -6.10
C LEU A 97 13.04 -2.05 -6.65
N GLN A 98 13.05 -3.37 -6.49
CA GLN A 98 14.10 -4.24 -7.06
C GLN A 98 14.11 -4.19 -8.59
N ASP A 99 12.93 -4.22 -9.21
CA ASP A 99 12.80 -4.12 -10.67
C ASP A 99 13.29 -2.76 -11.19
N ARG A 100 12.91 -1.66 -10.51
CA ARG A 100 13.40 -0.31 -10.85
C ARG A 100 14.92 -0.22 -10.72
N LEU A 101 15.50 -0.80 -9.67
CA LEU A 101 16.94 -0.83 -9.46
C LEU A 101 17.65 -1.60 -10.59
N LYS A 102 17.11 -2.74 -11.00
CA LYS A 102 17.62 -3.52 -12.14
C LYS A 102 17.55 -2.73 -13.45
N ALA A 103 16.42 -2.07 -13.72
CA ALA A 103 16.24 -1.23 -14.90
C ALA A 103 17.21 -0.03 -14.91
N ALA A 104 17.39 0.63 -13.76
CA ALA A 104 18.32 1.74 -13.60
C ALA A 104 19.78 1.31 -13.86
N LYS A 105 20.20 0.15 -13.34
CA LYS A 105 21.53 -0.42 -13.62
C LYS A 105 21.75 -0.67 -15.12
N SER A 106 20.74 -1.18 -15.81
CA SER A 106 20.81 -1.40 -17.26
C SER A 106 20.95 -0.09 -18.03
N LYS A 107 20.15 0.93 -17.70
CA LYS A 107 20.26 2.28 -18.29
C LYS A 107 21.65 2.89 -18.07
N LEU A 108 22.20 2.76 -16.86
CA LEU A 108 23.54 3.24 -16.54
C LEU A 108 24.62 2.57 -17.42
N ALA A 109 24.53 1.26 -17.64
CA ALA A 109 25.45 0.54 -18.52
C ALA A 109 25.40 1.07 -19.97
N VAL A 110 24.21 1.36 -20.49
CA VAL A 110 24.03 1.94 -21.82
C VAL A 110 24.67 3.33 -21.91
N VAL A 111 24.40 4.21 -20.94
CA VAL A 111 24.96 5.57 -20.90
C VAL A 111 26.48 5.54 -20.84
N ASN A 112 27.07 4.67 -20.00
CA ASN A 112 28.53 4.49 -19.95
C ASN A 112 29.09 4.04 -21.30
N GLY A 113 28.42 3.10 -21.99
CA GLY A 113 28.83 2.68 -23.34
C GLY A 113 28.75 3.80 -24.38
N LEU A 114 27.75 4.69 -24.29
CA LEU A 114 27.64 5.86 -25.17
C LEU A 114 28.73 6.89 -24.89
N LEU A 115 29.07 7.12 -23.62
CA LEU A 115 30.15 8.01 -23.21
C LEU A 115 31.50 7.54 -23.77
N GLU A 116 31.81 6.24 -23.69
CA GLU A 116 33.05 5.71 -24.26
C GLU A 116 33.11 5.86 -25.79
N LYS A 117 32.00 5.61 -26.49
CA LYS A 117 31.91 5.87 -27.94
C LYS A 117 32.10 7.35 -28.28
N ALA A 118 31.51 8.24 -27.49
CA ALA A 118 31.66 9.68 -27.68
C ALA A 118 33.12 10.13 -27.46
N LYS A 119 33.79 9.63 -26.42
CA LYS A 119 35.22 9.87 -26.18
C LYS A 119 36.09 9.37 -27.34
N ALA A 120 35.83 8.17 -27.85
CA ALA A 120 36.55 7.62 -28.99
C ALA A 120 36.38 8.49 -30.26
N ARG A 121 35.15 8.96 -30.52
CA ARG A 121 34.87 9.86 -31.65
C ARG A 121 35.57 11.20 -31.50
N LEU A 122 35.60 11.76 -30.29
CA LEU A 122 36.31 13.00 -30.01
C LEU A 122 37.82 12.85 -30.25
N ALA A 123 38.42 11.74 -29.79
CA ALA A 123 39.83 11.44 -30.05
C ALA A 123 40.14 11.30 -31.55
N ALA A 124 39.27 10.63 -32.30
CA ALA A 124 39.42 10.49 -33.75
C ALA A 124 39.35 11.84 -34.48
N LEU A 125 38.46 12.74 -34.06
CA LEU A 125 38.38 14.10 -34.60
C LEU A 125 39.65 14.90 -34.30
N GLY A 126 40.22 14.78 -33.10
CA GLY A 126 41.49 15.41 -32.73
C GLY A 126 42.67 14.90 -33.56
N ALA A 127 42.70 13.61 -33.89
CA ALA A 127 43.71 13.04 -34.78
C ALA A 127 43.55 13.54 -36.24
N ALA A 128 42.31 13.66 -36.72
CA ALA A 128 42.03 14.16 -38.07
C ALA A 128 42.43 15.63 -38.24
N THR A 129 42.17 16.48 -37.25
CA THR A 129 42.61 17.89 -37.29
C THR A 129 44.13 18.04 -37.23
N ALA A 130 44.84 17.16 -36.50
CA ALA A 130 46.30 17.10 -36.54
C ALA A 130 46.83 16.70 -37.93
N GLY A 131 46.16 15.76 -38.62
CA GLY A 131 46.50 15.37 -40.00
C GLY A 131 46.23 16.46 -41.04
N LEU A 132 45.18 17.27 -40.85
CA LEU A 132 44.85 18.41 -41.72
C LEU A 132 45.85 19.57 -41.59
N SER A 133 46.53 19.71 -40.45
CA SER A 133 47.63 20.68 -40.29
C SER A 133 48.85 20.33 -41.17
N ALA A 134 48.94 19.10 -41.68
CA ALA A 134 50.02 18.65 -42.58
C ALA A 134 49.62 18.60 -44.08
N GLY A 135 48.37 18.91 -44.44
CA GLY A 135 47.88 18.83 -45.82
C GLY A 135 46.96 20.01 -46.16
N GLY A 136 47.52 21.02 -46.84
CA GLY A 136 46.84 22.26 -47.13
C GLY A 136 45.70 22.17 -48.15
N GLY A 137 44.75 23.11 -47.99
CA GLY A 137 43.98 23.73 -49.07
C GLY A 137 42.70 23.02 -49.54
N SER A 138 41.53 23.58 -49.21
CA SER A 138 40.61 24.13 -50.22
C SER A 138 39.29 24.57 -49.59
N SER A 139 38.97 25.83 -49.88
CA SER A 139 37.72 26.57 -49.74
C SER A 139 36.44 25.83 -50.20
N GLY A 140 35.36 26.00 -49.44
CA GLY A 140 33.98 25.67 -49.84
C GLY A 140 32.96 26.42 -48.97
N LYS A 141 32.15 27.27 -49.60
CA LYS A 141 31.33 28.36 -49.05
C LYS A 141 29.83 28.07 -49.25
N GLY A 142 28.97 28.60 -48.36
CA GLY A 142 27.50 28.71 -48.55
C GLY A 142 26.73 28.16 -47.35
N GLY A 143 26.11 28.98 -46.48
CA GLY A 143 24.78 29.61 -46.68
C GLY A 143 23.76 28.77 -45.88
N GLY A 144 22.89 29.24 -44.99
CA GLY A 144 22.20 30.49 -44.76
C GLY A 144 20.82 30.09 -44.16
N GLY A 145 20.19 30.94 -43.34
CA GLY A 145 18.76 30.79 -43.00
C GLY A 145 18.45 30.79 -41.50
N GLY A 146 17.99 31.94 -41.01
CA GLY A 146 17.36 32.09 -39.69
C GLY A 146 15.85 31.85 -39.72
N GLY A 147 15.22 31.98 -38.55
CA GLY A 147 13.77 32.05 -38.39
C GLY A 147 13.27 31.30 -37.16
N GLY A 148 12.94 32.04 -36.10
CA GLY A 148 12.21 31.51 -34.94
C GLY A 148 10.70 31.39 -35.21
N SER A 149 9.95 30.77 -34.29
CA SER A 149 8.64 31.26 -33.80
C SER A 149 7.97 30.27 -32.83
N ALA A 150 7.51 30.84 -31.71
CA ALA A 150 6.28 30.60 -30.96
C ALA A 150 5.90 29.23 -30.37
N ALA A 151 5.67 29.29 -29.05
CA ALA A 151 4.84 28.40 -28.26
C ALA A 151 3.39 28.36 -28.78
N ALA A 152 2.81 27.16 -28.85
CA ALA A 152 1.40 26.94 -29.13
C ALA A 152 0.63 26.70 -27.82
N THR A 153 -0.33 27.59 -27.55
CA THR A 153 -1.38 27.48 -26.54
C THR A 153 -2.31 26.31 -26.81
N ALA A 154 -2.68 25.60 -25.75
CA ALA A 154 -3.57 24.44 -25.75
C ALA A 154 -5.02 24.82 -26.15
N THR A 155 -5.66 23.94 -26.94
CA THR A 155 -7.12 23.86 -27.09
C THR A 155 -7.55 22.44 -26.72
N PRO A 156 -8.67 22.22 -25.99
CA PRO A 156 -9.01 20.91 -25.42
C PRO A 156 -9.37 19.89 -26.50
N LYS A 157 -8.67 18.76 -26.51
CA LYS A 157 -9.02 17.59 -27.31
C LYS A 157 -10.23 16.86 -26.68
N PRO A 158 -11.27 16.50 -27.45
CA PRO A 158 -12.43 15.76 -26.95
C PRO A 158 -12.03 14.45 -26.26
N PRO A 159 -12.73 14.01 -25.19
CA PRO A 159 -12.33 12.85 -24.39
C PRO A 159 -12.29 11.57 -25.23
N ALA A 160 -11.19 10.83 -25.09
CA ALA A 160 -11.07 9.48 -25.61
C ALA A 160 -12.16 8.60 -24.98
N THR A 161 -12.93 7.93 -25.82
CA THR A 161 -14.09 7.12 -25.43
C THR A 161 -13.63 5.94 -24.56
N GLY A 162 -14.15 5.84 -23.31
CA GLY A 162 -14.11 4.62 -22.49
C GLY A 162 -13.45 4.72 -21.11
N PHE A 163 -12.42 5.56 -20.94
CA PHE A 163 -11.67 5.68 -19.67
C PHE A 163 -11.58 7.14 -19.21
N SER A 164 -12.42 7.52 -18.25
CA SER A 164 -12.54 8.89 -17.74
C SER A 164 -12.33 8.95 -16.23
N LEU A 165 -11.83 10.09 -15.75
CA LEU A 165 -11.70 10.44 -14.34
C LEU A 165 -12.56 11.69 -14.08
N SER A 166 -13.20 11.75 -12.93
CA SER A 166 -13.95 12.91 -12.44
C SER A 166 -13.67 13.11 -10.96
N LEU A 167 -13.60 14.37 -10.54
CA LEU A 167 -13.25 14.76 -9.17
C LEU A 167 -14.38 15.59 -8.57
N THR A 168 -14.68 15.34 -7.29
CA THR A 168 -15.62 16.13 -6.49
C THR A 168 -15.06 16.31 -5.08
N LEU A 169 -15.39 17.41 -4.40
CA LEU A 169 -15.09 17.54 -2.96
C LEU A 169 -16.08 16.70 -2.15
N ALA A 170 -15.59 15.82 -1.28
CA ALA A 170 -16.43 15.03 -0.37
C ALA A 170 -15.64 14.55 0.85
N GLY A 171 -16.29 14.49 2.02
CA GLY A 171 -15.71 13.87 3.22
C GLY A 171 -14.42 14.51 3.73
N GLY A 172 -14.23 15.82 3.51
CA GLY A 172 -13.00 16.53 3.89
C GLY A 172 -11.82 16.35 2.93
N GLY A 173 -12.05 15.77 1.74
CA GLY A 173 -11.00 15.57 0.73
C GLY A 173 -11.52 15.59 -0.71
N VAL A 174 -10.70 15.08 -1.64
CA VAL A 174 -11.04 14.95 -3.05
C VAL A 174 -11.50 13.53 -3.35
N LYS A 175 -12.78 13.36 -3.66
CA LYS A 175 -13.33 12.10 -4.17
C LYS A 175 -13.10 11.99 -5.67
N ALA A 176 -12.30 11.01 -6.06
CA ALA A 176 -12.12 10.56 -7.42
C ALA A 176 -13.15 9.48 -7.78
N THR A 177 -13.73 9.59 -8.98
CA THR A 177 -14.60 8.58 -9.59
C THR A 177 -14.17 8.39 -11.04
N TRP A 178 -14.10 7.14 -11.52
CA TRP A 178 -13.66 6.84 -12.88
C TRP A 178 -14.49 5.75 -13.54
N SER A 179 -14.37 5.63 -14.86
CA SER A 179 -14.93 4.48 -15.58
C SER A 179 -13.98 3.28 -15.55
N THR A 180 -14.53 2.07 -15.66
CA THR A 180 -13.74 0.85 -15.68
C THR A 180 -12.78 0.82 -16.87
N CYS A 181 -11.58 0.29 -16.66
CA CYS A 181 -10.61 0.07 -17.71
C CYS A 181 -10.77 -1.31 -18.33
N SER A 182 -10.85 -1.35 -19.65
CA SER A 182 -11.10 -2.57 -20.45
C SER A 182 -9.86 -3.11 -21.16
N VAL A 183 -8.66 -2.65 -20.78
CA VAL A 183 -7.41 -3.18 -21.36
C VAL A 183 -7.23 -4.65 -20.98
N SER A 184 -6.60 -5.41 -21.88
CA SER A 184 -6.21 -6.79 -21.59
C SER A 184 -5.11 -6.82 -20.52
N ASN A 185 -5.10 -7.90 -19.72
CA ASN A 185 -4.15 -8.08 -18.62
C ASN A 185 -4.18 -6.96 -17.57
N PHE A 186 -5.37 -6.44 -17.25
CA PHE A 186 -5.57 -5.49 -16.16
C PHE A 186 -4.86 -5.97 -14.88
N TYR A 187 -4.07 -5.07 -14.30
CA TYR A 187 -3.36 -5.31 -13.05
C TYR A 187 -3.90 -4.45 -11.91
N GLY A 188 -4.25 -3.20 -12.21
CA GLY A 188 -4.77 -2.27 -11.22
C GLY A 188 -4.92 -0.86 -11.75
N TYR A 189 -5.43 0.02 -10.91
CA TYR A 189 -5.42 1.46 -11.10
C TYR A 189 -4.33 2.08 -10.24
N ALA A 190 -3.68 3.14 -10.73
CA ALA A 190 -2.88 4.05 -9.92
C ALA A 190 -3.42 5.46 -10.09
N LEU A 191 -3.92 6.03 -8.99
CA LEU A 191 -4.34 7.43 -8.94
C LEU A 191 -3.15 8.26 -8.49
N VAL A 192 -2.72 9.19 -9.33
CA VAL A 192 -1.59 10.08 -9.04
C VAL A 192 -2.09 11.51 -8.98
N ARG A 193 -1.55 12.26 -8.02
CA ARG A 193 -1.80 13.68 -7.82
C ARG A 193 -0.49 14.46 -7.98
N SER A 194 -0.49 15.55 -8.72
CA SER A 194 0.61 16.51 -8.74
C SER A 194 0.21 17.85 -8.14
N THR A 195 1.21 18.51 -7.56
CA THR A 195 1.14 19.94 -7.18
C THR A 195 1.60 20.87 -8.31
N ASP A 196 2.14 20.32 -9.40
CA ASP A 196 2.39 21.04 -10.64
C ASP A 196 1.44 20.58 -11.76
N ARG A 197 1.73 20.98 -13.01
CA ARG A 197 0.90 20.66 -14.17
C ARG A 197 1.34 19.38 -14.90
N GLU A 198 2.44 18.76 -14.47
CA GLU A 198 3.04 17.60 -15.11
C GLU A 198 2.89 16.38 -14.19
N ILE A 199 2.12 15.38 -14.65
CA ILE A 199 1.89 14.16 -13.87
C ILE A 199 2.58 12.99 -14.52
N HIS A 200 3.40 12.29 -13.73
CA HIS A 200 4.11 11.08 -14.13
C HIS A 200 3.63 9.85 -13.36
N TYR A 201 3.76 8.69 -13.99
CA TYR A 201 3.70 7.41 -13.32
C TYR A 201 4.81 6.50 -13.88
N PRO A 202 5.72 5.98 -13.04
CA PRO A 202 5.79 6.17 -11.58
C PRO A 202 5.91 7.64 -11.12
N PRO A 203 5.44 7.99 -9.91
CA PRO A 203 5.51 9.37 -9.41
C PRO A 203 6.95 9.89 -9.36
N GLU A 204 7.13 11.14 -9.77
CA GLU A 204 8.37 11.91 -9.66
C GLU A 204 8.20 13.11 -8.69
N ASP A 205 9.19 13.98 -8.56
CA ASP A 205 9.35 15.05 -7.54
C ASP A 205 8.06 15.67 -6.95
N LYS A 206 7.12 16.11 -7.79
CA LYS A 206 5.89 16.81 -7.39
C LYS A 206 4.63 15.95 -7.46
N ASP A 207 4.79 14.70 -7.86
CA ASP A 207 3.76 13.69 -7.95
C ASP A 207 3.66 12.88 -6.65
N THR A 208 2.44 12.52 -6.30
CA THR A 208 2.12 11.65 -5.17
C THR A 208 1.26 10.51 -5.68
N LEU A 209 1.67 9.27 -5.43
CA LEU A 209 0.77 8.12 -5.58
C LEU A 209 -0.26 8.20 -4.46
N VAL A 210 -1.49 8.55 -4.82
CA VAL A 210 -2.60 8.70 -3.88
C VAL A 210 -3.10 7.33 -3.42
N THR A 211 -3.25 6.41 -4.38
CA THR A 211 -3.65 5.03 -4.11
C THR A 211 -3.33 4.14 -5.30
N GLN A 212 -3.21 2.83 -5.02
CA GLN A 212 -3.15 1.77 -6.02
C GLN A 212 -4.21 0.72 -5.70
N ILE A 213 -5.02 0.37 -6.71
CA ILE A 213 -6.22 -0.46 -6.53
C ILE A 213 -6.17 -1.63 -7.50
N SER A 214 -6.06 -2.86 -7.00
CA SER A 214 -5.96 -4.07 -7.81
C SER A 214 -7.30 -4.62 -8.32
N SER A 215 -8.43 -4.06 -7.86
CA SER A 215 -9.78 -4.47 -8.27
C SER A 215 -10.28 -3.60 -9.43
N ASN A 216 -10.63 -4.24 -10.56
CA ASN A 216 -11.22 -3.53 -11.71
C ASN A 216 -12.60 -2.92 -11.35
N GLY A 217 -13.35 -3.57 -10.47
CA GLY A 217 -14.68 -3.13 -10.06
C GLY A 217 -14.68 -1.92 -9.12
N THR A 218 -13.54 -1.57 -8.52
CA THR A 218 -13.43 -0.40 -7.66
C THR A 218 -13.16 0.83 -8.51
N THR A 219 -14.16 1.71 -8.59
CA THR A 219 -14.17 2.89 -9.48
C THR A 219 -14.23 4.22 -8.74
N THR A 220 -13.99 4.20 -7.43
CA THR A 220 -13.99 5.42 -6.62
C THR A 220 -12.99 5.33 -5.48
N TYR A 221 -12.42 6.48 -5.10
CA TYR A 221 -11.51 6.64 -3.97
C TYR A 221 -11.57 8.08 -3.44
N THR A 222 -11.41 8.26 -2.13
CA THR A 222 -11.34 9.60 -1.52
C THR A 222 -9.92 9.89 -1.04
N ASP A 223 -9.28 10.89 -1.64
CA ASP A 223 -8.01 11.45 -1.18
C ASP A 223 -8.25 12.42 -0.02
N GLY A 224 -8.13 11.91 1.21
CA GLY A 224 -8.22 12.71 2.44
C GLY A 224 -6.97 13.55 2.73
N ALA A 225 -5.90 13.38 1.96
CA ALA A 225 -4.64 14.11 2.13
C ALA A 225 -4.41 15.14 1.01
N ALA A 226 -5.47 15.51 0.28
CA ALA A 226 -5.41 16.52 -0.78
C ALA A 226 -4.97 17.88 -0.21
N PRO A 227 -3.91 18.50 -0.75
CA PRO A 227 -3.51 19.83 -0.32
C PRO A 227 -4.55 20.87 -0.75
N SER A 228 -4.62 21.99 -0.02
CA SER A 228 -5.36 23.17 -0.48
C SER A 228 -4.75 23.73 -1.77
N GLY A 229 -5.55 24.48 -2.52
CA GLY A 229 -5.16 25.01 -3.84
C GLY A 229 -5.72 24.17 -4.98
N THR A 230 -4.99 24.04 -6.09
CA THR A 230 -5.50 23.39 -7.32
C THR A 230 -4.62 22.21 -7.73
N PRO A 231 -4.63 21.10 -6.98
CA PRO A 231 -3.92 19.89 -7.38
C PRO A 231 -4.47 19.33 -8.70
N THR A 232 -3.56 18.74 -9.49
CA THR A 232 -3.91 18.01 -10.71
C THR A 232 -3.94 16.51 -10.38
N TYR A 233 -4.87 15.75 -10.94
CA TYR A 233 -4.93 14.29 -10.82
C TYR A 233 -4.92 13.62 -12.18
N ARG A 234 -4.37 12.42 -12.25
CA ARG A 234 -4.49 11.51 -13.40
C ARG A 234 -4.62 10.08 -12.90
N LEU A 235 -5.46 9.31 -13.57
CA LEU A 235 -5.60 7.89 -13.32
C LEU A 235 -4.87 7.09 -14.39
N TYR A 236 -4.06 6.15 -13.95
CA TYR A 236 -3.33 5.21 -14.77
C TYR A 236 -3.97 3.83 -14.65
N CYS A 237 -4.31 3.23 -15.78
CA CYS A 237 -4.71 1.84 -15.84
C CYS A 237 -3.47 0.99 -16.12
N LEU A 238 -3.13 0.13 -15.17
CA LEU A 238 -1.94 -0.70 -15.18
C LEU A 238 -2.27 -2.06 -15.76
N THR A 239 -1.32 -2.60 -16.51
CA THR A 239 -1.36 -3.93 -17.10
C THR A 239 -0.14 -4.73 -16.67
N ARG A 240 -0.27 -6.06 -16.68
CA ARG A 240 0.86 -6.96 -16.44
C ARG A 240 1.22 -7.72 -17.71
N ALA A 241 2.47 -7.58 -18.17
CA ALA A 241 2.96 -8.30 -19.33
C ALA A 241 4.37 -8.82 -19.04
N GLY A 242 4.57 -10.15 -19.14
CA GLY A 242 5.88 -10.76 -18.88
C GLY A 242 6.38 -10.57 -17.45
N GLY A 243 5.48 -10.41 -16.47
CA GLY A 243 5.82 -10.16 -15.07
C GLY A 243 5.97 -8.67 -14.72
N GLU A 244 6.15 -7.80 -15.70
CA GLU A 244 6.33 -6.35 -15.51
C GLU A 244 4.98 -5.61 -15.49
N THR A 245 4.88 -4.62 -14.60
CA THR A 245 3.78 -3.65 -14.59
C THR A 245 4.05 -2.55 -15.61
N ARG A 246 3.07 -2.29 -16.49
CA ARG A 246 3.12 -1.26 -17.53
C ARG A 246 1.85 -0.44 -17.55
N VAL A 247 1.96 0.83 -17.94
CA VAL A 247 0.78 1.66 -18.20
C VAL A 247 0.11 1.15 -19.48
N GLY A 248 -1.12 0.65 -19.35
CA GLY A 248 -1.94 0.24 -20.49
C GLY A 248 -2.67 1.43 -21.12
N THR A 249 -3.27 2.28 -20.29
CA THR A 249 -3.91 3.53 -20.72
C THR A 249 -4.00 4.52 -19.56
N THR A 250 -4.28 5.78 -19.85
CA THR A 250 -4.42 6.86 -18.85
C THR A 250 -5.62 7.73 -19.15
N THR A 251 -6.20 8.34 -18.12
CA THR A 251 -7.20 9.39 -18.32
C THR A 251 -6.52 10.71 -18.73
N SER A 252 -7.32 11.67 -19.20
CA SER A 252 -6.89 13.07 -19.17
C SER A 252 -6.60 13.51 -17.73
N SER A 253 -5.72 14.50 -17.58
CA SER A 253 -5.52 15.15 -16.28
C SER A 253 -6.75 15.97 -15.91
N VAL A 254 -7.15 15.91 -14.64
CA VAL A 254 -8.29 16.67 -14.08
C VAL A 254 -7.80 17.50 -12.91
N GLN A 255 -8.18 18.78 -12.87
CA GLN A 255 -7.88 19.67 -11.76
C GLN A 255 -9.11 19.90 -10.91
N ILE A 256 -8.90 20.13 -9.62
CA ILE A 256 -9.96 20.53 -8.69
C ILE A 256 -9.40 21.55 -7.71
N THR A 257 -10.21 22.56 -7.37
CA THR A 257 -9.85 23.53 -6.35
C THR A 257 -10.32 23.03 -4.99
N VAL A 258 -9.36 22.85 -4.09
CA VAL A 258 -9.57 22.50 -2.68
C VAL A 258 -9.45 23.81 -1.87
N PRO A 259 -10.48 24.16 -1.07
CA PRO A 259 -10.49 25.39 -0.27
C PRO A 259 -9.38 25.44 0.79
#